data_AF-A0A537WRU5-F1
#
_entry.id   AF-A0A537WRU5-F1
#
_cell.length_a   1.000
_cell.length_b   1.000
_cell.length_c   1.000
_cell.angle_alpha   90.00
_cell.angle_beta   90.00
_cell.angle_gamma   90.00
#
_symmetry.space_group_name_H-M   'P 1'
#
loop_
_entity.id
_entity.type
_entity.pdbx_description
1 polymer ?
#
loop_
_entity_poly.entity_id
_entity_poly.type
_entity_poly.pdbx_seq_one_letter_code
_entity_poly.pdbx_strand_id
1 'polypeptide(L)'
;MSATAIAVQPPVWRRVIGFNMLTGLALGISGWFLGGWIGGQMAVGHDYLLGTDQNDVGIFMGYLFAIIGWLVGLGFANYPLGRLLGRSPTLREHEAAGWTRYFKLCTDHKVVGIQYLFGVGIFFFIGGLNAMLMRTELLRPVEQPWPAGQYLTLVSLHGTMMIMMTSAFILGPFGNYFVPLMIGARRMAFPRIEALTFWLVPAAGLILMSAIAFGGIATGWTGYSPLADEGRAG
;
A
#
# COMPACT_ATOMS: atom_id res chain seq x y z
N MET A 1 33.96 27.47 20.41
CA MET A 1 33.28 27.81 19.13
C MET A 1 33.10 26.52 18.35
N SER A 2 31.93 25.90 18.44
CA SER A 2 31.59 24.69 17.68
C SER A 2 31.13 25.10 16.28
N ALA A 3 31.95 24.80 15.27
CA ALA A 3 31.57 24.99 13.88
C ALA A 3 30.39 24.06 13.56
N THR A 4 29.20 24.64 13.42
CA THR A 4 28.03 23.99 12.86
C THR A 4 28.33 23.68 11.39
N ALA A 5 28.81 22.46 11.14
CA ALA A 5 28.94 21.95 9.79
C ALA A 5 27.54 21.98 9.14
N ILE A 6 27.33 22.92 8.22
CA ILE A 6 26.14 22.98 7.39
C ILE A 6 26.18 21.71 6.54
N ALA A 7 25.35 20.72 6.87
CA ALA A 7 25.22 19.51 6.09
C ALA A 7 24.83 19.91 4.66
N VAL A 8 25.76 19.71 3.72
CA VAL A 8 25.54 19.99 2.31
C VAL A 8 24.37 19.13 1.85
N GLN A 9 23.24 19.77 1.61
CA GLN A 9 22.05 19.10 1.11
C GLN A 9 22.33 18.60 -0.31
N PRO A 10 22.07 17.33 -0.64
CA PRO A 10 22.29 16.83 -2.00
C PRO A 10 21.44 17.64 -3.00
N PRO A 11 21.85 17.73 -4.27
CA PRO A 11 21.11 18.48 -5.29
C PRO A 11 19.68 17.94 -5.43
N VAL A 12 18.73 18.82 -5.75
CA VAL A 12 17.27 18.53 -5.74
C VAL A 12 16.93 17.32 -6.61
N TRP A 13 17.58 17.16 -7.77
CA TRP A 13 17.36 16.02 -8.66
C TRP A 13 17.74 14.67 -8.01
N ARG A 14 18.77 14.58 -7.16
CA ARG A 14 19.10 13.35 -6.39
C ARG A 14 18.14 13.08 -5.23
N ARG A 15 17.38 14.09 -4.80
CA ARG A 15 16.32 13.91 -3.80
C ARG A 15 15.04 13.37 -4.42
N VAL A 16 14.77 13.75 -5.68
CA VAL A 16 13.63 13.33 -6.50
C VAL A 16 13.88 11.99 -7.20
N ILE A 17 15.06 11.82 -7.81
CA ILE A 17 15.55 10.59 -8.46
C ILE A 17 16.40 9.85 -7.42
N GLY A 18 15.75 8.99 -6.63
CA GLY A 18 16.36 8.15 -5.61
C GLY A 18 15.27 7.37 -4.87
N PHE A 19 15.65 6.43 -4.00
CA PHE A 19 14.69 5.54 -3.32
C PHE A 19 13.69 6.30 -2.43
N ASN A 20 12.52 6.58 -2.98
CA ASN A 20 11.44 7.36 -2.37
C ASN A 20 10.07 6.90 -2.88
N MET A 21 9.01 7.50 -2.32
CA MET A 21 7.64 7.15 -2.70
C MET A 21 7.35 7.35 -4.19
N LEU A 22 7.92 8.38 -4.84
CA LEU A 22 7.70 8.64 -6.27
C LEU A 22 8.36 7.57 -7.15
N THR A 23 9.59 7.18 -6.84
CA THR A 23 10.24 6.07 -7.55
C THR A 23 9.55 4.74 -7.28
N GLY A 24 9.04 4.55 -6.06
CA GLY A 24 8.14 3.45 -5.70
C GLY A 24 6.91 3.42 -6.62
N LEU A 25 6.17 4.52 -6.73
CA LEU A 25 4.98 4.61 -7.59
C LEU A 25 5.33 4.35 -9.07
N ALA A 26 6.40 4.97 -9.57
CA ALA A 26 6.82 4.83 -10.96
C ALA A 26 7.19 3.37 -11.30
N LEU A 27 8.00 2.72 -10.45
CA LEU A 27 8.36 1.32 -10.66
C LEU A 27 7.21 0.36 -10.38
N GLY A 28 6.30 0.69 -9.46
CA GLY A 28 5.07 -0.08 -9.24
C GLY A 28 4.15 -0.06 -10.45
N ILE A 29 3.90 1.11 -11.04
CA ILE A 29 3.12 1.24 -12.28
C ILE A 29 3.81 0.49 -13.43
N SER A 30 5.11 0.68 -13.60
CA SER A 30 5.88 -0.03 -14.62
C SER A 30 5.83 -1.56 -14.42
N GLY A 31 5.90 -1.99 -13.16
CA GLY A 31 5.76 -3.39 -12.76
C GLY A 31 4.37 -3.94 -13.10
N TRP A 32 3.30 -3.17 -12.89
CA TRP A 32 1.94 -3.58 -13.26
C TRP A 32 1.83 -3.90 -14.75
N PHE A 33 2.32 -3.01 -15.62
CA PHE A 33 2.31 -3.24 -17.07
C PHE A 33 3.18 -4.44 -17.48
N LEU A 34 4.37 -4.58 -16.89
CA LEU A 34 5.25 -5.71 -17.17
C LEU A 34 4.62 -7.04 -16.73
N GLY A 35 4.07 -7.10 -15.52
CA GLY A 35 3.39 -8.27 -14.99
C GLY A 35 2.16 -8.64 -15.81
N GLY A 36 1.35 -7.65 -16.17
CA GLY A 36 0.20 -7.86 -17.06
C GLY A 36 0.61 -8.40 -18.43
N TRP A 37 1.68 -7.88 -19.01
CA TRP A 37 2.22 -8.41 -20.28
C TRP A 37 2.70 -9.85 -20.14
N ILE A 38 3.46 -10.19 -19.09
CA ILE A 38 3.93 -11.56 -18.82
C ILE A 38 2.74 -12.50 -18.60
N GLY A 39 1.79 -12.12 -17.75
CA GLY A 39 0.61 -12.93 -17.48
C GLY A 39 -0.25 -13.14 -18.72
N GLY A 40 -0.33 -12.13 -19.60
CA GLY A 40 -0.96 -12.26 -20.92
C GLY A 40 -0.24 -13.24 -21.84
N GLN A 41 1.09 -13.37 -21.76
CA GLN A 41 1.81 -14.43 -22.49
C GLN A 41 1.55 -15.81 -21.91
N MET A 42 1.44 -15.93 -20.58
CA MET A 42 1.10 -17.19 -19.90
C MET A 42 -0.33 -17.64 -20.19
N ALA A 43 -1.19 -16.68 -20.55
CA ALA A 43 -2.59 -16.92 -20.86
C ALA A 43 -2.83 -17.53 -22.24
N VAL A 44 -1.88 -17.40 -23.17
CA VAL A 44 -2.03 -17.90 -24.54
C VAL A 44 -2.20 -19.42 -24.54
N GLY A 45 -3.35 -19.90 -25.04
CA GLY A 45 -3.64 -21.33 -25.21
C GLY A 45 -4.46 -21.99 -24.10
N HIS A 46 -4.92 -21.24 -23.09
CA HIS A 46 -5.91 -21.72 -22.12
C HIS A 46 -7.30 -21.24 -22.52
N ASP A 47 -8.28 -22.15 -22.64
CA ASP A 47 -9.69 -21.78 -22.83
C ASP A 47 -10.22 -21.17 -21.53
N TYR A 48 -10.18 -19.84 -21.49
CA TYR A 48 -10.89 -19.06 -20.48
C TYR A 48 -12.38 -19.30 -20.67
N LEU A 49 -12.99 -20.01 -19.73
CA LEU A 49 -14.43 -20.23 -19.71
C LEU A 49 -15.12 -18.87 -19.65
N LEU A 50 -15.58 -18.39 -20.82
CA LEU A 50 -16.33 -17.15 -20.96
C LEU A 50 -17.59 -17.24 -20.08
N GLY A 51 -17.61 -16.48 -18.98
CA GLY A 51 -18.79 -16.36 -18.12
C GLY A 51 -18.56 -16.65 -16.64
N THR A 52 -17.38 -17.11 -16.23
CA THR A 52 -16.96 -17.05 -14.82
C THR A 52 -15.95 -15.91 -14.68
N ASP A 53 -16.01 -15.13 -13.60
CA ASP A 53 -15.00 -14.12 -13.23
C ASP A 53 -13.67 -14.80 -12.81
N GLN A 54 -13.28 -15.84 -13.53
CA GLN A 54 -12.16 -16.71 -13.22
C GLN A 54 -10.86 -16.12 -13.78
N ASN A 55 -10.16 -15.45 -12.87
CA ASN A 55 -8.71 -15.48 -12.76
C ASN A 55 -7.94 -15.09 -14.03
N ASP A 56 -7.96 -13.79 -14.32
CA ASP A 56 -7.03 -13.17 -15.25
C ASP A 56 -5.62 -13.23 -14.63
N VAL A 57 -4.86 -14.26 -15.02
CA VAL A 57 -3.44 -14.43 -14.67
C VAL A 57 -2.65 -13.15 -14.96
N GLY A 58 -3.07 -12.37 -15.96
CA GLY A 58 -2.55 -11.03 -16.26
C GLY A 58 -2.79 -10.04 -15.13
N ILE A 59 -4.00 -9.92 -14.59
CA ILE A 59 -4.31 -9.02 -13.46
C ILE A 59 -3.53 -9.43 -12.21
N PHE A 60 -3.50 -10.73 -11.90
CA PHE A 60 -2.74 -11.23 -10.76
C PHE A 60 -1.24 -10.95 -10.90
N MET A 61 -0.65 -11.27 -12.05
CA MET A 61 0.75 -10.97 -12.35
C MET A 61 1.02 -9.46 -12.34
N GLY A 62 0.08 -8.66 -12.83
CA GLY A 62 0.14 -7.20 -12.78
C GLY A 62 0.26 -6.70 -11.35
N TYR A 63 -0.63 -7.09 -10.44
CA TYR A 63 -0.54 -6.68 -9.03
C TYR A 63 0.72 -7.23 -8.33
N LEU A 64 1.13 -8.47 -8.63
CA LEU A 64 2.34 -9.06 -8.08
C LEU A 64 3.59 -8.25 -8.45
N PHE A 65 3.77 -7.96 -9.74
CA PHE A 65 4.91 -7.16 -10.20
C PHE A 65 4.79 -5.70 -9.79
N ALA A 66 3.58 -5.16 -9.62
CA ALA A 66 3.38 -3.82 -9.08
C ALA A 66 3.90 -3.70 -7.65
N ILE A 67 3.62 -4.68 -6.79
CA ILE A 67 4.14 -4.72 -5.42
C ILE A 67 5.66 -4.86 -5.42
N ILE A 68 6.22 -5.73 -6.27
CA ILE A 68 7.67 -5.89 -6.39
C ILE A 68 8.31 -4.58 -6.84
N GLY A 69 7.80 -3.96 -7.90
CA GLY A 69 8.27 -2.67 -8.41
C GLY A 69 8.19 -1.56 -7.37
N TRP A 70 7.08 -1.49 -6.62
CA TRP A 70 6.89 -0.58 -5.50
C TRP A 70 7.99 -0.72 -4.43
N LEU A 71 8.22 -1.95 -3.96
CA LEU A 71 9.21 -2.22 -2.91
C LEU A 71 10.66 -1.99 -3.41
N VAL A 72 10.96 -2.36 -4.66
CA VAL A 72 12.24 -2.09 -5.30
C VAL A 72 12.47 -0.58 -5.43
N GLY A 73 11.45 0.16 -5.86
CA GLY A 73 11.51 1.62 -6.03
C GLY A 73 11.68 2.38 -4.71
N LEU A 74 11.18 1.82 -3.61
CA LEU A 74 11.43 2.31 -2.26
C LEU A 74 12.81 1.92 -1.71
N GLY A 75 13.54 1.03 -2.38
CA GLY A 75 14.90 0.65 -2.04
C GLY A 75 15.03 -0.57 -1.13
N PHE A 76 13.96 -1.35 -0.91
CA PHE A 76 14.04 -2.57 -0.09
C PHE A 76 15.01 -3.61 -0.65
N ALA A 77 15.23 -3.63 -1.97
CA ALA A 77 16.17 -4.55 -2.63
C ALA A 77 17.65 -4.19 -2.36
N ASN A 78 17.97 -2.95 -1.98
CA ASN A 78 19.35 -2.51 -1.80
C ASN A 78 20.09 -3.29 -0.72
N TYR A 79 19.40 -3.60 0.38
CA TYR A 79 19.99 -4.35 1.46
C TYR A 79 20.30 -5.82 1.09
N PRO A 80 19.32 -6.66 0.66
CA PRO A 80 19.61 -8.05 0.32
C PRO A 80 20.63 -8.14 -0.83
N LEU A 81 20.53 -7.28 -1.85
CA LEU A 81 21.53 -7.24 -2.93
C LEU A 81 22.92 -6.83 -2.41
N GLY A 82 22.98 -5.82 -1.54
CA GLY A 82 24.23 -5.43 -0.89
C GLY A 82 24.85 -6.57 -0.08
N ARG A 83 24.03 -7.36 0.61
CA ARG A 83 24.49 -8.52 1.38
C ARG A 83 25.00 -9.65 0.48
N LEU A 84 24.32 -9.94 -0.62
CA LEU A 84 24.78 -10.90 -1.62
C LEU A 84 26.11 -10.47 -2.26
N LEU A 85 26.33 -9.15 -2.41
CA LEU A 85 27.57 -8.56 -2.91
C LEU A 85 28.65 -8.38 -1.82
N GLY A 86 28.45 -8.92 -0.61
CA GLY A 86 29.44 -8.87 0.47
C GLY A 86 29.59 -7.51 1.17
N ARG A 87 28.66 -6.56 0.97
CA ARG A 87 28.69 -5.26 1.66
C ARG A 87 28.28 -5.41 3.13
N SER A 88 28.86 -4.55 3.97
CA SER A 88 28.55 -4.52 5.41
C SER A 88 27.11 -4.04 5.68
N PRO A 89 26.44 -4.57 6.72
CA PRO A 89 25.09 -4.17 7.06
C PRO A 89 25.10 -2.76 7.67
N THR A 90 24.32 -1.85 7.10
CA THR A 90 24.15 -0.47 7.59
C THR A 90 22.94 -0.39 8.53
N LEU A 91 23.18 -0.23 9.83
CA LEU A 91 22.09 -0.17 10.83
C LEU A 91 21.29 1.14 10.81
N ARG A 92 21.84 2.22 10.22
CA ARG A 92 21.24 3.57 10.14
C ARG A 92 20.87 3.96 8.71
N GLU A 93 20.50 3.00 7.89
CA GLU A 93 20.08 3.26 6.53
C GLU A 93 18.89 4.24 6.53
N HIS A 94 19.06 5.40 5.88
CA HIS A 94 18.02 6.40 5.67
C HIS A 94 17.47 7.15 6.90
N GLU A 95 18.22 7.26 8.00
CA GLU A 95 17.93 8.20 9.10
C GLU A 95 18.34 9.65 8.77
N ALA A 96 18.09 10.08 7.52
CA ALA A 96 18.44 11.42 7.08
C ALA A 96 17.51 12.45 7.75
N ALA A 97 18.10 13.57 8.16
CA ALA A 97 17.35 14.69 8.70
C ALA A 97 16.51 15.37 7.60
N GLY A 98 15.32 15.88 7.98
CA GLY A 98 14.42 16.63 7.09
C GLY A 98 13.07 15.96 6.87
N TRP A 99 12.13 16.71 6.31
CA TRP A 99 10.74 16.27 6.12
C TRP A 99 10.59 15.18 5.05
N THR A 100 11.51 15.10 4.08
CA THR A 100 11.44 14.08 3.00
C THR A 100 11.58 12.65 3.50
N ARG A 101 12.03 12.44 4.75
CA ARG A 101 12.19 11.10 5.36
C ARG A 101 10.87 10.34 5.50
N TYR A 102 9.75 11.06 5.66
CA TYR A 102 8.43 10.45 5.77
C TYR A 102 7.95 9.82 4.44
N PHE A 103 8.55 10.20 3.31
CA PHE A 103 8.24 9.68 1.98
C PHE A 103 9.32 8.71 1.47
N LYS A 104 10.15 8.17 2.37
CA LYS A 104 11.25 7.26 2.06
C LYS A 104 11.26 6.11 3.06
N LEU A 105 11.96 5.04 2.70
CA LEU A 105 12.31 4.01 3.66
C LEU A 105 13.05 4.65 4.85
N CYS A 106 12.62 4.38 6.08
CA CYS A 106 13.27 4.86 7.28
C CYS A 106 13.18 3.78 8.36
N THR A 107 14.25 3.60 9.14
CA THR A 107 14.32 2.59 10.22
C THR A 107 14.08 3.19 11.61
N ASP A 108 13.75 4.48 11.70
CA ASP A 108 13.41 5.14 12.96
C ASP A 108 11.94 4.88 13.29
N HIS A 109 11.69 4.13 14.37
CA HIS A 109 10.37 3.73 14.83
C HIS A 109 9.42 4.91 15.08
N LYS A 110 9.96 6.10 15.40
CA LYS A 110 9.16 7.34 15.52
C LYS A 110 8.66 7.83 14.17
N VAL A 111 9.53 7.75 13.15
CA VAL A 111 9.17 8.14 11.79
C VAL A 111 8.13 7.18 11.24
N VAL A 112 8.34 5.87 11.44
CA VAL A 112 7.40 4.85 10.95
C VAL A 112 6.05 4.93 11.67
N GLY A 113 6.03 5.21 12.98
CA GLY A 113 4.78 5.50 13.70
C GLY A 113 4.00 6.69 13.12
N ILE A 114 4.69 7.78 12.76
CA ILE A 114 4.06 8.94 12.08
C ILE A 114 3.60 8.57 10.66
N GLN A 115 4.40 7.81 9.93
CA GLN A 115 4.04 7.31 8.60
C GLN A 115 2.74 6.48 8.66
N TYR A 116 2.63 5.57 9.63
CA TYR A 116 1.39 4.85 9.90
C TYR A 116 0.25 5.81 10.18
N LEU A 117 0.41 6.78 11.10
CA LEU A 117 -0.66 7.70 11.48
C LEU A 117 -1.29 8.39 10.26
N PHE A 118 -0.46 8.95 9.37
CA PHE A 118 -0.93 9.65 8.19
C PHE A 118 -1.37 8.70 7.06
N GLY A 119 -0.60 7.64 6.79
CA GLY A 119 -0.91 6.70 5.73
C GLY A 119 -2.24 5.98 5.99
N VAL A 120 -2.40 5.46 7.20
CA VAL A 120 -3.63 4.83 7.67
C VAL A 120 -4.74 5.88 7.83
N GLY A 121 -4.44 7.10 8.31
CA GLY A 121 -5.42 8.20 8.38
C GLY A 121 -6.04 8.59 7.02
N ILE A 122 -5.31 8.50 5.92
CA ILE A 122 -5.85 8.74 4.57
C ILE A 122 -6.89 7.67 4.19
N PHE A 123 -6.60 6.39 4.43
CA PHE A 123 -7.56 5.32 4.18
C PHE A 123 -8.77 5.37 5.11
N PHE A 124 -8.59 5.84 6.35
CA PHE A 124 -9.71 6.12 7.25
C PHE A 124 -10.64 7.18 6.66
N PHE A 125 -10.07 8.28 6.16
CA PHE A 125 -10.85 9.34 5.54
C PHE A 125 -11.59 8.83 4.30
N ILE A 126 -10.92 8.07 3.41
CA ILE A 126 -11.54 7.49 2.21
C ILE A 126 -12.66 6.51 2.59
N GLY A 127 -12.43 5.60 3.54
CA GLY A 127 -13.47 4.67 3.99
C GLY A 127 -14.64 5.41 4.66
N GLY A 128 -14.38 6.50 5.39
CA GLY A 128 -15.41 7.38 5.93
C GLY A 128 -16.22 8.08 4.84
N LEU A 129 -15.57 8.54 3.76
CA LEU A 129 -16.24 9.08 2.59
C LEU A 129 -17.13 8.04 1.91
N ASN A 130 -16.65 6.81 1.71
CA ASN A 130 -17.49 5.70 1.20
C ASN A 130 -18.72 5.47 2.10
N ALA A 131 -18.55 5.60 3.42
CA ALA A 131 -19.66 5.53 4.38
C ALA A 131 -20.69 6.65 4.20
N MET A 132 -20.25 7.86 3.85
CA MET A 132 -21.15 8.96 3.54
C MET A 132 -21.85 8.75 2.19
N LEU A 133 -21.13 8.25 1.17
CA LEU A 133 -21.73 7.93 -0.14
C LEU A 133 -22.84 6.88 -0.01
N MET A 134 -22.61 5.81 0.75
CA MET A 134 -23.66 4.83 1.05
C MET A 134 -24.86 5.46 1.77
N ARG A 135 -24.62 6.38 2.71
CA ARG A 135 -25.72 7.09 3.38
C ARG A 135 -26.50 7.98 2.42
N THR A 136 -25.83 8.63 1.46
CA THR A 136 -26.53 9.46 0.46
C THR A 136 -27.46 8.63 -0.43
N GLU A 137 -27.06 7.42 -0.80
CA GLU A 137 -27.93 6.45 -1.49
C GLU A 137 -29.18 6.16 -0.66
N LEU A 138 -29.02 5.87 0.63
CA LEU A 138 -30.11 5.48 1.53
C LEU A 138 -31.05 6.64 1.92
N LEU A 139 -30.76 7.88 1.55
CA LEU A 139 -31.67 9.02 1.78
C LEU A 139 -32.91 8.98 0.87
N ARG A 140 -32.84 8.28 -0.26
CA ARG A 140 -33.93 8.22 -1.25
C ARG A 140 -34.27 6.76 -1.55
N PRO A 141 -35.49 6.30 -1.23
CA PRO A 141 -35.87 4.90 -1.45
C PRO A 141 -36.22 4.56 -2.91
N VAL A 142 -36.48 5.54 -3.77
CA VAL A 142 -36.98 5.33 -5.14
C VAL A 142 -35.95 5.72 -6.22
N GLU A 143 -35.28 6.85 -6.04
CA GLU A 143 -34.26 7.33 -6.98
C GLU A 143 -32.88 7.15 -6.37
N GLN A 144 -32.15 6.17 -6.89
CA GLN A 144 -30.82 5.81 -6.44
C GLN A 144 -29.76 6.52 -7.27
N PRO A 145 -28.83 7.28 -6.65
CA PRO A 145 -27.72 7.91 -7.37
C PRO A 145 -26.70 6.92 -7.95
N TRP A 146 -26.61 5.69 -7.42
CA TRP A 146 -25.62 4.70 -7.86
C TRP A 146 -26.26 3.41 -8.39
N PRO A 147 -25.68 2.76 -9.41
CA PRO A 147 -26.05 1.38 -9.77
C PRO A 147 -25.75 0.40 -8.62
N ALA A 148 -26.54 -0.68 -8.52
CA ALA A 148 -26.42 -1.66 -7.44
C ALA A 148 -24.99 -2.23 -7.27
N GLY A 149 -24.30 -2.52 -8.37
CA GLY A 149 -22.93 -3.02 -8.34
C GLY A 149 -21.90 -2.02 -7.78
N GLN A 150 -22.07 -0.74 -8.08
CA GLN A 150 -21.26 0.33 -7.52
C GLN A 150 -21.56 0.54 -6.03
N TYR A 151 -22.83 0.44 -5.62
CA TYR A 151 -23.21 0.46 -4.21
C TYR A 151 -22.55 -0.70 -3.44
N LEU A 152 -22.61 -1.93 -3.95
CA LEU A 152 -21.95 -3.08 -3.34
C LEU A 152 -20.43 -2.88 -3.25
N THR A 153 -19.82 -2.30 -4.28
CA THR A 153 -18.39 -1.95 -4.26
C THR A 153 -18.08 -0.92 -3.17
N LEU A 154 -18.89 0.12 -3.00
CA LEU A 154 -18.73 1.10 -1.92
C LEU A 154 -18.85 0.45 -0.53
N VAL A 155 -19.80 -0.48 -0.34
CA VAL A 155 -19.96 -1.27 0.89
C VAL A 155 -18.72 -2.10 1.18
N SER A 156 -18.23 -2.84 0.19
CA SER A 156 -17.04 -3.68 0.30
C SER A 156 -15.80 -2.85 0.61
N LEU A 157 -15.58 -1.75 -0.10
CA LEU A 157 -14.43 -0.86 0.12
C LEU A 157 -14.49 -0.21 1.50
N HIS A 158 -15.65 0.29 1.93
CA HIS A 158 -15.82 0.83 3.27
C HIS A 158 -15.46 -0.21 4.34
N GLY A 159 -16.09 -1.39 4.29
CA GLY A 159 -15.91 -2.43 5.30
C GLY A 159 -14.46 -2.92 5.36
N THR A 160 -13.88 -3.26 4.21
CA THR A 160 -12.49 -3.76 4.13
C THR A 160 -11.51 -2.70 4.62
N MET A 161 -11.66 -1.44 4.24
CA MET A 161 -10.79 -0.37 4.73
C MET A 161 -10.92 -0.16 6.23
N MET A 162 -12.14 -0.14 6.78
CA MET A 162 -12.36 0.07 8.22
C MET A 162 -11.85 -1.10 9.08
N ILE A 163 -11.87 -2.34 8.58
CA ILE A 163 -11.35 -3.49 9.34
C ILE A 163 -9.82 -3.53 9.31
N MET A 164 -9.23 -3.31 8.13
CA MET A 164 -7.78 -3.14 8.01
C MET A 164 -7.29 -1.98 8.90
N MET A 165 -8.11 -0.92 9.02
CA MET A 165 -7.89 0.24 9.88
C MET A 165 -7.89 -0.09 11.37
N THR A 166 -8.87 -0.83 11.86
CA THR A 166 -9.03 -1.07 13.31
C THR A 166 -7.76 -1.66 13.92
N SER A 167 -7.15 -2.63 13.24
CA SER A 167 -5.91 -3.27 13.67
C SER A 167 -4.69 -2.36 13.44
N ALA A 168 -4.58 -1.76 12.25
CA ALA A 168 -3.39 -0.99 11.85
C ALA A 168 -3.28 0.38 12.55
N PHE A 169 -4.40 1.02 12.89
CA PHE A 169 -4.42 2.36 13.51
C PHE A 169 -4.01 2.35 14.98
N ILE A 170 -4.31 1.28 15.70
CA ILE A 170 -3.87 1.13 17.09
C ILE A 170 -2.43 0.60 17.11
N LEU A 171 -2.15 -0.49 16.40
CA LEU A 171 -0.85 -1.16 16.48
C LEU A 171 0.26 -0.40 15.74
N GLY A 172 -0.03 0.22 14.60
CA GLY A 172 0.99 0.89 13.78
C GLY A 172 1.51 2.19 14.41
N PRO A 173 0.69 3.24 14.53
CA PRO A 173 1.09 4.52 15.12
C PRO A 173 1.53 4.39 16.57
N PHE A 174 0.68 3.82 17.44
CA PHE A 174 0.96 3.80 18.87
C PHE A 174 2.01 2.75 19.23
N GLY A 175 1.93 1.57 18.61
CA GLY A 175 2.91 0.50 18.82
C GLY A 175 4.31 0.94 18.41
N ASN A 176 4.48 1.44 17.18
CA ASN A 176 5.82 1.84 16.72
C ASN A 176 6.33 3.10 17.41
N TYR A 177 5.47 4.08 17.69
CA TYR A 177 5.93 5.33 18.30
C TYR A 177 6.19 5.21 19.80
N PHE A 178 5.22 4.68 20.56
CA PHE A 178 5.25 4.75 22.03
C PHE A 178 5.88 3.52 22.69
N VAL A 179 5.65 2.30 22.18
CA VAL A 179 6.10 1.09 22.89
C VAL A 179 7.60 1.08 23.16
N PRO A 180 8.49 1.38 22.17
CA PRO A 180 9.93 1.45 22.44
C PRO A 180 10.28 2.51 23.49
N LEU A 181 9.57 3.65 23.52
CA LEU A 181 9.79 4.70 24.51
C LEU A 181 9.38 4.26 25.91
N MET A 182 8.25 3.55 26.03
CA MET A 182 7.74 3.04 27.31
C MET A 182 8.67 2.01 27.95
N ILE A 183 9.34 1.17 27.14
CA ILE A 183 10.30 0.17 27.63
C ILE A 183 11.75 0.69 27.67
N GLY A 184 11.99 1.96 27.36
CA GLY A 184 13.34 2.56 27.33
C GLY A 184 14.25 2.03 26.21
N ALA A 185 13.68 1.38 25.18
CA ALA A 185 14.42 0.87 24.04
C ALA A 185 14.75 2.00 23.05
N ARG A 186 15.96 1.94 22.46
CA ARG A 186 16.39 2.92 21.46
C ARG A 186 15.73 2.69 20.09
N ARG A 187 15.35 1.46 19.76
CA ARG A 187 14.86 1.02 18.43
C ARG A 187 13.98 -0.22 18.55
N MET A 188 13.22 -0.51 17.49
CA MET A 188 12.52 -1.79 17.32
C MET A 188 13.52 -2.95 17.16
N ALA A 189 13.12 -4.17 17.54
CA ALA A 189 13.95 -5.37 17.40
C ALA A 189 14.31 -5.67 15.93
N PHE A 190 13.36 -5.44 15.01
CA PHE A 190 13.56 -5.62 13.57
C PHE A 190 13.14 -4.36 12.78
N PRO A 191 13.95 -3.28 12.80
CA PRO A 191 13.55 -1.98 12.23
C PRO A 191 13.19 -2.01 10.74
N ARG A 192 13.74 -2.96 9.98
CA ARG A 192 13.51 -3.06 8.54
C ARG A 192 12.26 -3.84 8.18
N ILE A 193 11.97 -4.87 8.95
CA ILE A 193 10.71 -5.63 8.82
C ILE A 193 9.56 -4.71 9.24
N GLU A 194 9.75 -3.91 10.29
CA GLU A 194 8.78 -2.92 10.73
C GLU A 194 8.54 -1.82 9.69
N ALA A 195 9.59 -1.29 9.05
CA ALA A 195 9.41 -0.40 7.92
C ALA A 195 8.68 -1.07 6.74
N LEU A 196 8.98 -2.35 6.45
CA LEU A 196 8.30 -3.13 5.40
C LEU A 196 6.81 -3.27 5.69
N THR A 197 6.41 -3.56 6.93
CA THR A 197 4.99 -3.68 7.28
C THR A 197 4.25 -2.39 7.03
N PHE A 198 4.87 -1.23 7.28
CA PHE A 198 4.26 0.05 6.92
C PHE A 198 4.05 0.16 5.41
N TRP A 199 5.09 -0.06 4.61
CA TRP A 199 5.05 0.17 3.16
C TRP A 199 4.17 -0.82 2.38
N LEU A 200 3.82 -1.96 2.98
CA LEU A 200 2.81 -2.88 2.45
C LEU A 200 1.37 -2.35 2.60
N VAL A 201 1.09 -1.54 3.63
CA VAL A 201 -0.25 -0.94 3.83
C VAL A 201 -0.68 -0.03 2.68
N PRO A 202 0.09 0.98 2.24
CA PRO A 202 -0.30 1.80 1.10
C PRO A 202 -0.34 1.01 -0.20
N ALA A 203 0.50 -0.03 -0.37
CA ALA A 203 0.40 -0.91 -1.54
C ALA A 203 -0.94 -1.66 -1.57
N ALA A 204 -1.34 -2.29 -0.46
CA ALA A 204 -2.62 -2.97 -0.34
C ALA A 204 -3.81 -2.00 -0.51
N GLY A 205 -3.71 -0.81 0.08
CA GLY A 205 -4.75 0.21 -0.05
C GLY A 205 -4.90 0.74 -1.48
N LEU A 206 -3.82 0.90 -2.23
CA LEU A 206 -3.87 1.27 -3.65
C LEU A 206 -4.51 0.19 -4.52
N ILE A 207 -4.20 -1.09 -4.24
CA ILE A 207 -4.84 -2.25 -4.91
C ILE A 207 -6.34 -2.29 -4.58
N LEU A 208 -6.71 -2.03 -3.34
CA LEU A 208 -8.11 -2.00 -2.95
C LEU A 208 -8.84 -0.85 -3.66
N MET A 209 -8.23 0.32 -3.78
CA MET A 209 -8.80 1.47 -4.49
C MET A 209 -8.93 1.25 -6.00
N SER A 210 -8.04 0.46 -6.62
CA SER A 210 -8.11 0.19 -8.05
C SER A 210 -9.34 -0.63 -8.42
N ALA A 211 -9.97 -1.34 -7.47
CA ALA A 211 -11.23 -2.05 -7.70
C ALA A 211 -12.34 -1.15 -8.29
N ILE A 212 -12.37 0.15 -7.95
CA ILE A 212 -13.35 1.09 -8.51
C ILE A 212 -13.22 1.19 -10.04
N ALA A 213 -11.99 1.07 -10.58
CA ALA A 213 -11.71 1.18 -12.00
C ALA A 213 -11.75 -0.18 -12.74
N PHE A 214 -11.56 -1.29 -12.03
CA PHE A 214 -11.35 -2.63 -12.60
C PHE A 214 -12.49 -3.62 -12.30
N GLY A 215 -13.74 -3.14 -12.20
CA GLY A 215 -14.92 -4.02 -12.13
C GLY A 215 -15.55 -4.20 -10.75
N GLY A 216 -15.02 -3.57 -9.70
CA GLY A 216 -15.66 -3.49 -8.38
C GLY A 216 -15.50 -4.74 -7.49
N ILE A 217 -16.15 -4.70 -6.32
CA ILE A 217 -16.16 -5.82 -5.34
C ILE A 217 -17.59 -6.01 -4.84
N ALA A 218 -18.28 -7.04 -5.32
CA ALA A 218 -19.68 -7.30 -4.99
C ALA A 218 -19.89 -8.12 -3.69
N THR A 219 -18.82 -8.62 -3.08
CA THR A 219 -18.89 -9.69 -2.08
C THR A 219 -19.02 -9.20 -0.63
N GLY A 220 -18.96 -7.89 -0.40
CA GLY A 220 -18.80 -7.32 0.92
C GLY A 220 -17.39 -7.56 1.48
N TRP A 221 -17.14 -7.08 2.70
CA TRP A 221 -15.84 -7.27 3.36
C TRP A 221 -15.60 -8.72 3.83
N THR A 222 -16.66 -9.52 3.99
CA THR A 222 -16.57 -10.90 4.46
C THR A 222 -16.13 -11.87 3.37
N GLY A 223 -16.41 -11.56 2.10
CA GLY A 223 -15.94 -12.35 0.96
C GLY A 223 -16.44 -13.80 0.98
N TYR A 224 -17.73 -14.03 1.24
CA TYR A 224 -18.28 -15.39 1.26
C TYR A 224 -18.05 -16.12 -0.07
N SER A 225 -17.50 -17.33 -0.01
CA SER A 225 -17.12 -18.14 -1.17
C SER A 225 -18.17 -18.22 -2.29
N PRO A 226 -19.44 -18.59 -2.04
CA PRO A 226 -20.41 -18.72 -3.13
C PRO A 226 -20.67 -17.37 -3.83
N LEU A 227 -20.66 -16.26 -3.08
CA LEU A 227 -20.82 -14.93 -3.66
C LEU A 227 -19.54 -14.44 -4.35
N ALA A 228 -18.36 -14.92 -3.96
CA ALA A 228 -17.12 -14.61 -4.64
C ALA A 228 -17.01 -15.30 -6.01
N ASP A 229 -17.63 -16.46 -6.17
CA ASP A 229 -17.66 -17.19 -7.43
C ASP A 229 -18.77 -16.68 -8.38
N GLU A 230 -19.92 -16.27 -7.84
CA GLU A 230 -21.11 -15.88 -8.62
C GLU A 230 -21.35 -14.36 -8.71
N GLY A 231 -20.82 -13.60 -7.77
CA GLY A 231 -21.15 -12.19 -7.55
C GLY A 231 -20.48 -11.25 -8.54
N ARG A 232 -21.29 -10.63 -9.40
CA ARG A 232 -20.83 -9.62 -10.36
C ARG A 232 -21.08 -8.22 -9.83
N ALA A 233 -20.05 -7.37 -9.88
CA ALA A 233 -20.16 -5.97 -9.46
C ALA A 233 -20.76 -5.03 -10.53
N GLY A 234 -21.44 -5.59 -11.54
CA GLY A 234 -22.24 -4.86 -12.53
C GLY A 234 -21.44 -4.44 -13.74
#